data_AF-A0A661DAQ6-F1
#
_entry.id   AF-A0A661DAQ6-F1
#
_cell.length_a   1.000
_cell.length_b   1.000
_cell.length_c   1.000
_cell.angle_alpha   90.00
_cell.angle_beta   90.00
_cell.angle_gamma   90.00
#
_symmetry.space_group_name_H-M   'P 1'
#
loop_
_entity.id
_entity.type
_entity.pdbx_description
1 polymer ?
#
loop_
_entity_poly.entity_id
_entity_poly.type
_entity_poly.pdbx_seq_one_letter_code
_entity_poly.pdbx_strand_id
1 'polypeptide(L)'
;MYLVHISLKSLKKKACKSSVTVVDKLLKKHDFCRRQAFKTEAFQKNIPHRDEQFKNIERLKQEYHDTGNPVIRQFVQKKELIGNFYSKGKLYTQEIIPVHDHDFPSAKMVKSFLMDCMIYTVMLVI
;
A
#
# COMPACT_ATOMS: atom_id res chain seq x y z
N MET A 1 -3.39 10.19 11.94
CA MET A 1 -4.31 11.12 12.64
C MET A 1 -5.74 10.58 12.79
N TYR A 2 -6.10 9.48 12.11
CA TYR A 2 -7.47 8.96 12.07
C TYR A 2 -7.93 8.20 13.31
N LEU A 3 -7.06 7.44 14.00
CA LEU A 3 -7.48 6.62 15.15
C LEU A 3 -7.93 7.44 16.38
N VAL A 4 -7.29 8.57 16.67
CA VAL A 4 -7.68 9.45 17.79
C VAL A 4 -9.05 10.08 17.53
N HIS A 5 -9.33 10.45 16.28
CA HIS A 5 -10.60 11.05 15.88
C HIS A 5 -11.79 10.07 16.00
N ILE A 6 -11.56 8.78 15.73
CA ILE A 6 -12.59 7.74 15.86
C ILE A 6 -12.91 7.46 17.34
N SER A 7 -11.88 7.37 18.20
CA SER A 7 -12.06 7.19 19.65
C SER A 7 -12.88 8.34 20.26
N LEU A 8 -12.54 9.59 19.93
CA LEU A 8 -13.27 10.76 20.41
C LEU A 8 -14.72 10.85 19.90
N LYS A 9 -15.00 10.45 18.65
CA LYS A 9 -16.38 10.39 18.11
C LYS A 9 -17.23 9.33 18.82
N SER A 10 -16.66 8.16 19.11
CA SER A 10 -17.37 7.09 19.83
C SER A 10 -17.65 7.49 21.30
N LEU A 11 -16.71 8.19 21.93
CA LEU A 11 -16.85 8.74 23.29
C LEU A 11 -17.87 9.90 23.36
N LYS A 12 -18.01 10.71 22.30
CA LYS A 12 -19.07 11.74 22.19
C LYS A 12 -20.49 11.14 22.19
N LYS A 13 -20.68 9.96 21.58
CA LYS A 13 -21.99 9.25 21.61
C LYS A 13 -22.35 8.77 23.01
N LYS A 14 -21.35 8.53 23.87
CA LYS A 14 -21.51 8.18 25.29
C LYS A 14 -21.25 9.38 26.20
N ALA A 15 -21.85 10.55 25.92
CA ALA A 15 -21.93 11.73 26.81
C ALA A 15 -20.73 12.06 27.72
N CYS A 16 -19.49 11.74 27.33
CA CYS A 16 -18.33 11.88 28.20
C CYS A 16 -17.41 12.94 27.60
N LYS A 17 -17.43 14.15 28.17
CA LYS A 17 -16.46 15.22 27.88
C LYS A 17 -15.10 14.81 28.44
N SER A 18 -14.40 13.95 27.70
CA SER A 18 -13.02 13.58 28.03
C SER A 18 -12.05 14.55 27.35
N SER A 19 -11.07 15.04 28.12
CA SER A 19 -9.98 15.86 27.57
C SER A 19 -8.96 14.97 26.85
N VAL A 20 -8.16 15.55 25.97
CA VAL A 20 -7.06 14.85 25.27
C VAL A 20 -6.12 14.19 26.30
N THR A 21 -5.87 14.86 27.42
CA THR A 21 -5.06 14.33 28.54
C THR A 21 -5.64 13.07 29.15
N VAL A 22 -6.97 12.97 29.29
CA VAL A 22 -7.64 11.76 29.80
C VAL A 22 -7.49 10.62 28.81
N VAL A 23 -7.64 10.89 27.51
CA VAL A 23 -7.44 9.88 26.45
C VAL A 23 -5.99 9.37 26.45
N ASP A 24 -5.00 10.26 26.55
CA ASP A 24 -3.59 9.86 26.61
C ASP A 24 -3.29 9.01 27.85
N LYS A 25 -3.86 9.36 29.01
CA LYS A 25 -3.72 8.56 30.24
C LYS A 25 -4.37 7.19 30.09
N LEU A 26 -5.53 7.10 29.45
CA LEU A 26 -6.21 5.83 29.20
C LEU A 26 -5.42 4.95 28.23
N LEU A 27 -4.92 5.52 27.13
CA LEU A 27 -4.10 4.78 26.17
C LEU A 27 -2.83 4.23 26.84
N LYS A 28 -2.15 5.04 27.67
CA LYS A 28 -0.99 4.59 28.45
C LYS A 28 -1.36 3.50 29.46
N LYS A 29 -2.49 3.64 30.17
CA LYS A 29 -2.95 2.65 31.16
C LYS A 29 -3.21 1.28 30.55
N HIS A 30 -3.62 1.24 29.28
CA HIS A 30 -3.90 0.02 28.55
C HIS A 30 -2.77 -0.35 27.56
N ASP A 31 -1.55 0.17 27.77
CA ASP A 31 -0.34 -0.16 27.01
C ASP A 31 -0.41 0.11 25.50
N PHE A 32 -1.30 1.00 25.09
CA PHE A 32 -1.32 1.50 23.71
C PHE A 32 -0.18 2.49 23.50
N CYS A 33 0.65 2.25 22.50
CA CYS A 33 1.66 3.20 22.08
C CYS A 33 1.51 3.58 20.62
N ARG A 34 2.03 4.75 20.27
CA ARG A 34 2.01 5.26 18.91
C ARG A 34 3.05 4.51 18.07
N ARG A 35 2.58 3.61 17.21
CA ARG A 35 3.40 2.78 16.32
C ARG A 35 3.06 3.06 14.86
N GLN A 36 3.91 2.56 13.96
CA GLN A 36 3.68 2.51 12.53
C GLN A 36 3.69 1.03 12.12
N ALA A 37 2.94 0.68 11.06
CA ALA A 37 3.00 -0.66 10.48
C ALA A 37 4.45 -1.01 10.11
N PHE A 38 4.86 -2.24 10.42
CA PHE A 38 6.25 -2.68 10.24
C PHE A 38 6.34 -3.68 9.08
N LYS A 39 7.19 -3.35 8.11
CA LYS A 39 7.36 -4.10 6.86
C LYS A 39 8.26 -5.30 7.11
N THR A 40 7.67 -6.47 7.30
CA THR A 40 8.41 -7.69 7.67
C THR A 40 7.98 -8.94 6.91
N GLU A 41 6.80 -8.92 6.29
CA GLU A 41 6.27 -10.12 5.64
C GLU A 41 6.61 -10.12 4.16
N ALA A 42 7.46 -11.06 3.74
CA ALA A 42 7.67 -11.32 2.33
C ALA A 42 6.35 -11.71 1.65
N PHE A 43 5.95 -10.97 0.62
CA PHE A 43 4.72 -11.23 -0.13
C PHE A 43 4.71 -12.63 -0.77
N GLN A 44 5.84 -13.05 -1.34
CA GLN A 44 6.02 -14.38 -1.90
C GLN A 44 7.46 -14.84 -1.63
N LYS A 45 7.60 -16.04 -1.05
CA LYS A 45 8.91 -16.66 -0.80
C LYS A 45 9.27 -17.53 -2.01
N ASN A 46 10.54 -17.50 -2.44
CA ASN A 46 11.09 -18.28 -3.55
C ASN A 46 10.39 -18.06 -4.90
N ILE A 47 10.77 -16.98 -5.61
CA ILE A 47 10.26 -16.69 -6.97
C ILE A 47 11.05 -17.52 -7.99
N PRO A 48 10.45 -18.54 -8.62
CA PRO A 48 11.14 -19.35 -9.62
C PRO A 48 11.39 -18.52 -10.89
N HIS A 49 12.47 -18.82 -11.61
CA HIS A 49 12.76 -18.24 -12.93
C HIS A 49 12.85 -16.71 -12.99
N ARG A 50 13.24 -16.05 -11.88
CA ARG A 50 13.33 -14.57 -11.80
C ARG A 50 14.16 -13.94 -12.92
N ASP A 51 15.27 -14.59 -13.29
CA ASP A 51 16.18 -14.07 -14.31
C ASP A 51 15.64 -14.23 -15.75
N GLU A 52 14.85 -15.28 -15.99
CA GLU A 52 14.29 -15.58 -17.31
C GLU A 52 13.30 -14.51 -17.77
N GLN A 53 12.55 -13.89 -16.83
CA GLN A 53 11.65 -12.78 -17.16
C GLN A 53 12.38 -11.57 -17.75
N PHE A 54 13.54 -11.20 -17.19
CA PHE A 54 14.31 -10.04 -17.66
C PHE A 54 14.88 -10.28 -19.06
N LYS A 55 15.45 -11.47 -19.27
CA LYS A 55 16.00 -11.87 -20.57
C LYS A 55 14.94 -11.88 -21.67
N ASN A 56 13.73 -12.36 -21.38
CA ASN A 56 12.66 -12.38 -22.38
C ASN A 56 12.15 -10.97 -22.73
N ILE A 57 12.02 -10.07 -21.74
CA ILE A 57 11.64 -8.67 -21.99
C ILE A 57 12.67 -7.97 -22.87
N GLU A 58 13.96 -8.19 -22.64
CA GLU A 58 15.03 -7.59 -23.42
C GLU A 58 15.02 -8.06 -24.88
N ARG A 59 14.88 -9.38 -25.10
CA ARG A 59 14.75 -9.96 -26.44
C ARG A 59 13.56 -9.37 -27.21
N LEU A 60 12.39 -9.31 -26.58
CA LEU A 60 11.17 -8.79 -27.21
C LEU A 60 11.32 -7.30 -27.56
N LYS A 61 11.96 -6.50 -26.70
CA LYS A 61 12.20 -5.08 -27.00
C LYS A 61 13.04 -4.89 -28.26
N GLN A 62 14.12 -5.65 -28.41
CA GLN A 62 14.98 -5.56 -29.61
C GLN A 62 14.19 -5.92 -30.88
N GLU A 63 13.47 -7.04 -30.85
CA GLU A 63 12.67 -7.53 -31.97
C GLU A 63 11.62 -6.50 -32.44
N TYR A 64 10.88 -5.88 -31.51
CA TYR A 64 9.87 -4.87 -31.86
C TYR A 64 10.46 -3.53 -32.30
N HIS A 65 11.67 -3.19 -31.84
CA HIS A 65 12.39 -2.01 -32.32
C HIS A 65 12.88 -2.19 -33.76
N ASP A 66 13.46 -3.34 -34.07
CA ASP A 66 14.05 -3.62 -35.40
C ASP A 66 12.98 -3.73 -36.51
N THR A 67 11.76 -4.14 -36.14
CA THR A 67 10.63 -4.28 -37.06
C THR A 67 9.86 -2.98 -37.33
N GLY A 68 10.29 -1.85 -36.74
CA GLY A 68 9.69 -0.53 -37.00
C GLY A 68 8.28 -0.35 -36.41
N ASN A 69 7.90 -1.14 -35.42
CA ASN A 69 6.56 -1.12 -34.84
C ASN A 69 6.26 0.18 -34.06
N PRO A 70 5.01 0.67 -34.09
CA PRO A 70 4.63 1.87 -33.34
C PRO A 70 4.64 1.61 -31.83
N VAL A 71 5.24 2.53 -31.08
CA VAL A 71 5.29 2.47 -29.62
C VAL A 71 4.00 3.02 -29.03
N ILE A 72 3.12 2.13 -28.56
CA ILE A 72 1.85 2.51 -27.91
C ILE A 72 2.07 2.75 -26.42
N ARG A 73 1.60 3.91 -25.92
CA ARG A 73 1.63 4.26 -24.49
C ARG A 73 0.26 4.09 -23.89
N GLN A 74 0.12 3.13 -22.98
CA GLN A 74 -1.08 2.96 -22.17
C GLN A 74 -0.81 3.48 -20.76
N PHE A 75 -1.74 4.25 -20.19
CA PHE A 75 -1.66 4.69 -18.80
C PHE A 75 -2.51 3.78 -17.91
N VAL A 76 -2.10 3.65 -16.66
CA VAL A 76 -2.90 2.98 -15.62
C VAL A 76 -3.12 3.97 -14.49
N GLN A 77 -4.37 4.16 -14.11
CA GLN A 77 -4.74 4.93 -12.94
C GLN A 77 -4.41 4.14 -11.67
N LYS A 78 -3.84 4.82 -10.67
CA LYS A 78 -3.51 4.21 -9.39
C LYS A 78 -4.77 3.66 -8.73
N LYS A 79 -4.67 2.41 -8.27
CA LYS A 79 -5.66 1.78 -7.41
C LYS A 79 -5.13 1.81 -5.98
N GLU A 80 -6.00 2.01 -5.00
CA GLU A 80 -5.64 1.83 -3.60
C GLU A 80 -5.57 0.34 -3.28
N LEU A 81 -4.55 -0.03 -2.53
CA LEU A 81 -4.34 -1.40 -2.07
C LEU A 81 -5.18 -1.63 -0.82
N ILE A 82 -6.01 -2.68 -0.84
CA ILE A 82 -6.84 -3.07 0.31
C ILE A 82 -6.35 -4.43 0.80
N GLY A 83 -5.93 -4.50 2.07
CA GLY A 83 -5.41 -5.73 2.67
C GLY A 83 -4.27 -5.44 3.65
N ASN A 84 -3.37 -6.41 3.84
CA ASN A 84 -2.21 -6.29 4.73
C ASN A 84 -1.06 -5.48 4.10
N PHE A 85 -1.39 -4.33 3.53
CA PHE A 85 -0.47 -3.44 2.84
C PHE A 85 -0.11 -2.26 3.72
N TYR A 86 1.07 -1.70 3.46
CA TYR A 86 1.54 -0.57 4.24
C TYR A 86 0.70 0.67 3.94
N SER A 87 0.02 1.18 4.97
CA SER A 87 -0.67 2.46 4.92
C SER A 87 0.14 3.53 5.65
N LYS A 88 0.42 4.64 4.95
CA LYS A 88 1.14 5.78 5.53
C LYS A 88 0.35 6.36 6.70
N GLY A 89 0.88 6.29 7.91
CA GLY A 89 0.22 6.83 9.09
C GLY A 89 0.80 6.29 10.39
N LYS A 90 0.32 6.86 11.49
CA LYS A 90 0.59 6.39 12.84
C LYS A 90 -0.68 5.86 13.46
N LEU A 91 -0.55 4.74 14.15
CA LEU A 91 -1.61 4.04 14.82
C LEU A 91 -1.30 3.93 16.32
N TYR A 92 -2.33 3.85 17.15
CA TYR A 92 -2.16 3.44 18.55
C TYR A 92 -2.53 1.97 18.63
N THR A 93 -1.55 1.13 18.96
CA THR A 93 -1.70 -0.33 19.02
C THR A 93 -0.97 -0.84 20.26
N GLN A 94 -1.36 -2.00 20.77
CA GLN A 94 -0.59 -2.70 21.83
C GLN A 94 0.58 -3.47 21.20
N GLU A 95 0.33 -4.09 20.04
CA GLU A 95 1.30 -4.92 19.33
C GLU A 95 1.76 -4.28 18.01
N ILE A 96 2.82 -4.85 17.43
CA ILE A 96 3.28 -4.50 16.09
C ILE A 96 2.26 -5.07 15.09
N ILE A 97 1.88 -4.25 14.10
CA ILE A 97 1.10 -4.73 12.96
C ILE A 97 2.10 -5.08 11.85
N PRO A 98 2.39 -6.36 11.60
CA PRO A 98 3.22 -6.77 10.49
C PRO A 98 2.45 -6.54 9.18
N VAL A 99 3.12 -5.93 8.22
CA VAL A 99 2.60 -5.74 6.86
C VAL A 99 3.59 -6.29 5.84
N HIS A 100 3.10 -6.48 4.62
CA HIS A 100 3.95 -6.90 3.52
C HIS A 100 5.12 -5.93 3.31
N ASP A 101 6.29 -6.49 3.05
CA ASP A 101 7.51 -5.74 2.75
C ASP A 101 7.37 -4.92 1.46
N HIS A 102 6.62 -5.48 0.52
CA HIS A 102 6.33 -4.92 -0.78
C HIS A 102 4.83 -4.86 -1.03
N ASP A 103 4.43 -3.73 -1.59
CA ASP A 103 3.04 -3.42 -1.87
C ASP A 103 2.72 -3.84 -3.33
N PHE A 104 2.72 -5.17 -3.59
CA PHE A 104 2.47 -5.72 -4.92
C PHE A 104 0.96 -5.72 -5.27
N PRO A 105 0.53 -5.09 -6.38
CA PRO A 105 -0.88 -4.95 -6.72
C PRO A 105 -1.54 -6.21 -7.30
N SER A 106 -0.82 -7.33 -7.42
CA SER A 106 -1.42 -8.62 -7.78
C SER A 106 -2.44 -9.10 -6.72
N ALA A 107 -2.41 -8.52 -5.53
CA ALA A 107 -3.43 -8.68 -4.50
C ALA A 107 -4.45 -7.52 -4.48
N LYS A 108 -5.63 -7.79 -3.89
CA LYS A 108 -6.87 -6.99 -3.92
C LYS A 108 -6.65 -5.46 -4.04
N MET A 109 -7.06 -4.92 -5.18
CA MET A 109 -6.99 -3.49 -5.52
C MET A 109 -8.39 -2.89 -5.74
N VAL A 110 -8.58 -1.62 -5.36
CA VAL A 110 -9.81 -0.86 -5.66
C VAL A 110 -9.45 0.48 -6.29
N LYS A 111 -10.24 1.00 -7.25
CA LYS A 111 -9.91 2.24 -7.97
C LYS A 111 -9.78 3.44 -7.01
N SER A 112 -8.64 4.13 -7.07
CA SER A 112 -8.42 5.40 -6.36
C SER A 112 -8.95 6.56 -7.21
N PHE A 113 -9.57 7.56 -6.58
CA PHE A 113 -10.11 8.75 -7.27
C PHE A 113 -9.19 9.94 -6.96
N LEU A 114 -8.18 10.22 -7.81
CA LEU A 114 -7.62 11.55 -8.17
C LEU A 114 -6.31 11.47 -9.01
N MET A 115 -6.03 12.61 -9.69
CA MET A 115 -5.16 12.90 -10.84
C MET A 115 -3.63 12.71 -10.69
N ASP A 116 -3.01 12.51 -11.87
CA ASP A 116 -1.64 12.79 -12.33
C ASP A 116 -0.42 12.11 -11.66
N CYS A 117 0.28 11.27 -12.43
CA CYS A 117 1.57 11.60 -13.07
C CYS A 117 2.20 10.35 -13.71
N MET A 118 2.78 10.58 -14.89
CA MET A 118 3.49 9.65 -15.77
C MET A 118 4.33 8.58 -15.08
N ILE A 119 4.03 7.30 -15.36
CA ILE A 119 5.03 6.22 -15.35
C ILE A 119 4.79 5.33 -16.59
N TYR A 120 5.87 5.10 -17.31
CA TYR A 120 5.98 4.31 -18.53
C TYR A 120 5.76 2.82 -18.25
N THR A 121 5.09 2.10 -19.15
CA THR A 121 5.51 0.81 -19.72
C THR A 121 4.54 0.42 -20.84
N VAL A 122 5.12 -0.07 -21.94
CA VAL A 122 4.45 -0.60 -23.14
C VAL A 122 4.07 -2.05 -22.87
N MET A 123 2.82 -2.42 -23.09
CA MET A 123 2.42 -3.82 -23.34
C MET A 123 1.61 -3.83 -24.63
N LEU A 124 2.14 -4.53 -25.62
CA LEU A 124 1.44 -4.87 -26.85
C LEU A 124 0.33 -5.86 -26.48
N VAL A 125 -0.90 -5.52 -26.84
CA VAL A 125 -2.04 -6.43 -26.80
C VAL A 125 -1.83 -7.47 -27.90
N ILE A 126 -1.59 -8.72 -27.48
CA ILE A 126 -2.08 -9.92 -28.16
C ILE A 126 -2.68 -10.81 -27.06
#